data_AF-A0AAV4WT18-F1
#
_entry.id   AF-A0AAV4WT18-F1
#
_cell.length_a   1.000
_cell.length_b   1.000
_cell.length_c   1.000
_cell.angle_alpha   90.00
_cell.angle_beta   90.00
_cell.angle_gamma   90.00
#
_symmetry.space_group_name_H-M   'P 1'
#
loop_
_entity.id
_entity.type
_entity.pdbx_description
1 polymer ?
#
loop_
_entity_poly.entity_id
_entity_poly.type
_entity_poly.pdbx_seq_one_letter_code
_entity_poly.pdbx_strand_id
1 'polypeptide(L)'
;MFAVLLWFRRKISLTENEVSVEALDRARPFKEIPGPKALPLLGNLHRYMPVIGEYTKSEWHEAQRKKFHQYGSIVREEIAPGYNMVHLFDPKDMEVVSWNEGKYPTREFFVAMRMMREQNPEVYSSAGVAAANGEPWHHIRTRSQVPMLRPEIMKTYLPQMNIIADDLIRRIRLLRQPDHQVPLLINELFKWALESVTYILFNERMGCLDDNVSPDSISQKYIRSVNEFFQLSAKVELSSLPIWRVFPSLSPSYQKLKRVHDFF
;
A
#
# COMPACT_ATOMS: atom_id res chain seq x y z
N MET A 1 -5.07 4.34 9.10
CA MET A 1 -3.77 3.83 8.63
C MET A 1 -3.55 2.50 9.33
N PHE A 2 -3.83 1.37 8.68
CA PHE A 2 -3.72 0.04 9.29
C PHE A 2 -2.31 -0.49 9.03
N ALA A 3 -1.49 -0.62 10.08
CA ALA A 3 -0.17 -1.22 9.97
C ALA A 3 -0.32 -2.74 9.96
N VAL A 4 -0.16 -3.35 8.78
CA VAL A 4 -0.01 -4.81 8.65
C VAL A 4 1.48 -5.11 8.77
N LEU A 5 1.91 -5.63 9.92
CA LEU A 5 3.26 -6.12 10.12
C LEU A 5 3.29 -7.63 9.86
N LEU A 6 3.95 -7.99 8.76
CA LEU A 6 4.20 -9.37 8.39
C LEU A 6 5.54 -9.80 8.99
N TRP A 7 5.48 -10.66 10.00
CA TRP A 7 6.65 -11.11 10.74
C TRP A 7 7.21 -12.38 10.10
N PHE A 8 8.23 -12.24 9.25
CA PHE A 8 9.12 -13.36 8.92
C PHE A 8 10.21 -13.44 9.98
N ARG A 9 10.53 -14.66 10.46
CA ARG A 9 11.67 -14.92 11.34
C ARG A 9 12.98 -14.47 10.69
N ARG A 10 13.31 -13.19 10.83
CA ARG A 10 14.67 -12.67 10.85
C ARG A 10 14.93 -12.26 12.30
N LYS A 11 16.10 -12.63 12.84
CA LYS A 11 16.55 -12.17 14.15
C LYS A 11 16.51 -10.64 14.15
N ILE A 12 15.43 -10.07 14.67
CA ILE A 12 15.40 -8.69 15.11
C ILE A 12 16.28 -8.72 16.36
N SER A 13 17.46 -8.13 16.25
CA SER A 13 18.12 -7.59 17.44
C SER A 13 17.16 -6.52 17.96
N LEU A 14 16.20 -6.93 18.80
CA LEU A 14 15.64 -5.99 19.76
C LEU A 14 16.88 -5.42 20.44
N THR A 15 17.07 -4.11 20.38
CA THR A 15 18.07 -3.49 21.23
C THR A 15 17.75 -3.97 22.64
N GLU A 16 18.62 -4.80 23.21
CA GLU A 16 18.46 -5.51 24.49
C GLU A 16 18.21 -4.56 25.68
N ASN A 17 18.13 -3.24 25.43
CA ASN A 17 18.18 -2.17 26.40
C ASN A 17 16.82 -1.53 26.75
N GLU A 18 15.69 -1.91 26.13
CA GLU A 18 14.39 -1.24 26.40
C GLU A 18 13.29 -2.11 27.01
N VAL A 19 13.37 -3.44 26.92
CA VAL A 19 12.40 -4.33 27.57
C VAL A 19 13.01 -4.89 28.85
N SER A 20 12.51 -4.45 30.00
CA SER A 20 12.96 -4.95 31.31
C SER A 20 12.84 -6.48 31.39
N VAL A 21 13.80 -7.15 32.03
CA VAL A 21 13.78 -8.61 32.22
C VAL A 21 12.48 -9.05 32.91
N GLU A 22 11.97 -8.25 33.84
CA GLU A 22 10.71 -8.50 34.54
C GLU A 22 9.49 -8.48 33.60
N ALA A 23 9.51 -7.66 32.54
CA ALA A 23 8.46 -7.62 31.53
C ALA A 23 8.52 -8.86 30.63
N LEU A 24 9.72 -9.34 30.31
CA LEU A 24 9.91 -10.59 29.56
C LEU A 24 9.45 -11.80 30.38
N ASP A 25 9.75 -11.84 31.68
CA ASP A 25 9.33 -12.92 32.57
C ASP A 25 7.80 -12.96 32.76
N ARG A 26 7.14 -11.80 32.70
CA ARG A 26 5.67 -11.70 32.75
C ARG A 26 5.01 -11.85 31.38
N ALA A 27 5.78 -11.91 30.30
CA ALA A 27 5.22 -11.99 28.96
C ALA A 27 4.55 -13.35 28.76
N ARG A 28 3.25 -13.31 28.41
CA ARG A 28 2.54 -14.53 28.02
C ARG A 28 3.12 -15.10 26.72
N PRO A 29 3.12 -16.42 26.53
CA PRO A 29 3.55 -17.05 25.29
C PRO A 29 2.83 -16.49 24.05
N PHE A 30 3.57 -16.32 22.95
CA PHE A 30 3.03 -15.82 21.67
C PHE A 30 1.80 -16.59 21.17
N LYS A 31 1.72 -17.90 21.47
CA LYS A 31 0.60 -18.76 21.08
C LYS A 31 -0.71 -18.42 21.80
N GLU A 32 -0.64 -17.75 22.96
CA GLU A 32 -1.79 -17.34 23.79
C GLU A 32 -2.45 -16.05 23.31
N ILE A 33 -1.85 -15.31 22.37
CA ILE A 33 -2.52 -14.17 21.75
C ILE A 33 -3.84 -14.68 21.12
N PRO A 34 -4.99 -14.07 21.45
CA PRO A 34 -6.29 -14.54 20.98
C PRO A 34 -6.42 -14.37 19.46
N GLY A 35 -7.26 -15.18 18.83
CA GLY A 35 -7.48 -15.10 17.39
C GLY A 35 -8.03 -16.37 16.77
N PRO A 36 -8.27 -16.35 15.44
CA PRO A 36 -8.88 -17.46 14.73
C PRO A 36 -7.98 -18.70 14.77
N LYS A 37 -8.58 -19.83 15.13
CA LYS A 37 -7.87 -21.11 15.21
C LYS A 37 -7.54 -21.62 13.81
N ALA A 38 -6.25 -21.83 13.58
CA ALA A 38 -5.71 -22.39 12.35
C ALA A 38 -6.04 -23.88 12.22
N LEU A 39 -6.36 -24.31 10.99
CA LEU A 39 -6.43 -25.73 10.65
C LEU A 39 -5.01 -26.28 10.43
N PRO A 40 -4.75 -27.56 10.76
CA PRO A 40 -3.49 -28.21 10.40
C PRO A 40 -3.20 -28.06 8.90
N LEU A 41 -1.95 -27.75 8.54
CA LEU A 41 -1.45 -27.61 7.17
C LEU A 41 -2.06 -26.49 6.29
N LEU A 42 -3.16 -25.86 6.69
CA LEU A 42 -3.80 -24.79 5.91
C LEU A 42 -3.77 -23.43 6.60
N GLY A 43 -3.55 -23.37 7.92
CA GLY A 43 -3.69 -22.12 8.65
C GLY A 43 -5.14 -21.60 8.58
N ASN A 44 -5.29 -20.30 8.39
CA ASN A 44 -6.56 -19.60 8.21
C ASN A 44 -6.88 -19.27 6.75
N LEU A 45 -6.12 -19.75 5.76
CA LEU A 45 -6.40 -19.52 4.33
C LEU A 45 -7.83 -19.91 3.93
N HIS A 46 -8.38 -20.96 4.55
CA HIS A 46 -9.75 -21.43 4.30
C HIS A 46 -10.82 -20.37 4.61
N ARG A 47 -10.57 -19.48 5.57
CA ARG A 47 -11.49 -18.39 5.92
C ARG A 47 -11.60 -17.32 4.84
N TYR A 48 -10.70 -17.31 3.86
CA TYR A 48 -10.67 -16.37 2.73
C TYR A 48 -11.00 -17.03 1.39
N MET A 49 -11.46 -18.30 1.40
CA MET A 49 -11.87 -18.99 0.18
C MET A 49 -13.24 -18.49 -0.31
N PRO A 50 -13.48 -18.48 -1.63
CA PRO A 50 -14.78 -18.12 -2.17
C PRO A 50 -15.86 -19.09 -1.63
N VAL A 51 -17.09 -18.58 -1.44
CA VAL A 51 -18.29 -19.35 -1.06
C VAL A 51 -18.30 -19.88 0.40
N ILE A 52 -17.19 -20.41 0.89
CA ILE A 52 -17.11 -21.07 2.21
C ILE A 52 -16.37 -20.23 3.28
N GLY A 53 -15.64 -19.20 2.86
CA GLY A 53 -14.87 -18.34 3.76
C GLY A 53 -15.73 -17.33 4.52
N GLU A 54 -15.36 -17.08 5.78
CA GLU A 54 -15.99 -16.06 6.64
C GLU A 54 -15.59 -14.62 6.24
N TYR A 55 -14.49 -14.49 5.48
CA TYR A 55 -13.87 -13.24 5.08
C TYR A 55 -13.74 -13.16 3.56
N THR A 56 -14.01 -11.98 3.01
CA THR A 56 -13.76 -11.68 1.60
C THR A 56 -12.50 -10.83 1.48
N LYS A 57 -11.72 -11.04 0.40
CA LYS A 57 -10.50 -10.25 0.15
C LYS A 57 -10.81 -8.79 -0.20
N SER A 58 -11.95 -8.55 -0.84
CA SER A 58 -12.44 -7.21 -1.18
C SER A 58 -12.84 -6.40 0.06
N GLU A 59 -13.28 -7.07 1.13
CA GLU A 59 -13.74 -6.41 2.35
C GLU A 59 -12.80 -6.76 3.51
N TRP A 60 -11.49 -6.69 3.27
CA TRP A 60 -10.48 -6.96 4.29
C TRP A 60 -10.69 -6.13 5.57
N HIS A 61 -11.12 -4.87 5.43
CA HIS A 61 -11.44 -4.00 6.55
C HIS A 61 -12.58 -4.54 7.41
N GLU A 62 -13.59 -5.19 6.82
CA GLU A 62 -14.67 -5.85 7.54
C GLU A 62 -14.19 -7.11 8.28
N ALA A 63 -13.30 -7.89 7.65
CA ALA A 63 -12.66 -9.02 8.32
C ALA A 63 -11.89 -8.54 9.57
N GLN A 64 -11.19 -7.41 9.48
CA GLN A 64 -10.50 -6.81 10.63
C GLN A 64 -11.47 -6.33 11.71
N ARG A 65 -12.58 -5.69 11.32
CA ARG A 65 -13.65 -5.30 12.24
C ARG A 65 -14.22 -6.51 12.98
N LYS A 66 -14.54 -7.60 12.29
CA LYS A 66 -15.03 -8.85 12.91
C LYS A 66 -14.01 -9.43 13.90
N LYS A 67 -12.72 -9.48 13.53
CA LYS A 67 -11.65 -9.97 14.41
C LYS A 67 -11.54 -9.15 15.69
N PHE A 68 -11.58 -7.84 15.59
CA PHE A 68 -11.56 -6.96 16.76
C PHE A 68 -12.72 -7.24 17.71
N HIS A 69 -13.96 -7.31 17.19
CA HIS A 69 -15.14 -7.57 18.01
C HIS A 69 -15.11 -8.95 18.67
N GLN A 70 -14.54 -9.95 17.99
CA GLN A 70 -14.51 -11.33 18.48
C GLN A 70 -13.35 -11.64 19.44
N TYR A 71 -12.18 -11.05 19.21
CA TYR A 71 -10.94 -11.44 19.89
C TYR A 71 -10.28 -10.30 20.69
N GLY A 72 -10.76 -9.07 20.56
CA GLY A 72 -10.25 -7.91 21.28
C GLY A 72 -9.18 -7.12 20.55
N SER A 73 -8.39 -6.34 21.30
CA SER A 73 -7.49 -5.31 20.79
C SER A 73 -6.19 -5.82 20.16
N ILE A 74 -5.81 -7.07 20.41
CA ILE A 74 -4.65 -7.74 19.82
C ILE A 74 -5.06 -9.12 19.33
N VAL A 75 -4.80 -9.42 18.05
CA VAL A 75 -5.27 -10.66 17.43
C VAL A 75 -4.15 -11.34 16.67
N ARG A 76 -3.88 -12.61 16.97
CA ARG A 76 -2.96 -13.44 16.21
C ARG A 76 -3.72 -14.30 15.21
N GLU A 77 -3.32 -14.21 13.95
CA GLU A 77 -3.82 -15.04 12.88
C GLU A 77 -2.66 -15.75 12.19
N GLU A 78 -2.66 -17.07 12.26
CA GLU A 78 -1.78 -17.88 11.44
C GLU A 78 -2.44 -18.06 10.07
N ILE A 79 -2.03 -17.22 9.10
CA ILE A 79 -2.63 -17.18 7.76
C ILE A 79 -2.36 -18.51 7.04
N ALA A 80 -1.10 -18.95 7.03
CA ALA A 80 -0.64 -20.23 6.48
C ALA A 80 0.32 -20.89 7.49
N PRO A 81 0.65 -22.19 7.36
CA PRO A 81 1.51 -22.89 8.34
C PRO A 81 2.81 -22.14 8.62
N GLY A 82 3.01 -21.75 9.89
CA GLY A 82 4.19 -21.00 10.33
C GLY A 82 4.18 -19.50 9.98
N TYR A 83 3.20 -19.03 9.21
CA TYR A 83 3.07 -17.64 8.80
C TYR A 83 2.05 -16.90 9.66
N ASN A 84 2.54 -16.16 10.65
CA ASN A 84 1.73 -15.48 11.64
C ASN A 84 1.63 -13.98 11.34
N MET A 85 0.43 -13.43 11.47
CA MET A 85 0.13 -12.01 11.45
C MET A 85 -0.46 -11.62 12.82
N VAL A 86 0.04 -10.53 13.38
CA VAL A 86 -0.54 -9.93 14.59
C VAL A 86 -1.23 -8.63 14.17
N HIS A 87 -2.53 -8.57 14.37
CA HIS A 87 -3.36 -7.40 14.13
C HIS A 87 -3.47 -6.61 15.44
N LEU A 88 -3.11 -5.33 15.39
CA LEU A 88 -3.22 -4.40 16.51
C LEU A 88 -4.38 -3.45 16.25
N PHE A 89 -5.21 -3.23 17.27
CA PHE A 89 -6.36 -2.33 17.21
C PHE A 89 -6.30 -1.22 18.27
N ASP A 90 -5.45 -1.36 19.30
CA ASP A 90 -5.19 -0.29 20.28
C ASP A 90 -4.05 0.64 19.78
N PRO A 91 -4.26 1.97 19.72
CA PRO A 91 -3.22 2.93 19.40
C PRO A 91 -1.97 2.83 20.28
N LYS A 92 -2.08 2.44 21.55
CA LYS A 92 -0.94 2.28 22.47
C LYS A 92 -0.02 1.15 22.01
N ASP A 93 -0.58 0.05 21.54
CA ASP A 93 0.21 -1.06 21.00
C ASP A 93 0.90 -0.65 19.69
N MET A 94 0.21 0.12 18.84
CA MET A 94 0.80 0.66 17.61
C MET A 94 1.97 1.60 17.90
N GLU A 95 1.84 2.45 18.92
CA GLU A 95 2.91 3.33 19.39
C GLU A 95 4.14 2.52 19.82
N VAL A 96 3.96 1.49 20.66
CA VAL A 96 5.06 0.62 21.09
C VAL A 96 5.79 0.03 19.89
N VAL A 97 5.07 -0.44 18.88
CA VAL A 97 5.71 -0.99 17.67
C VAL A 97 6.42 0.08 16.86
N SER A 98 5.84 1.27 16.70
CA SER A 98 6.48 2.38 16.00
C SER A 98 7.79 2.82 16.67
N TRP A 99 7.83 2.87 18.00
CA TRP A 99 9.06 3.17 18.74
C TRP A 99 10.13 2.08 18.56
N ASN A 100 9.71 0.84 18.35
CA ASN A 100 10.59 -0.32 18.24
C ASN A 100 10.86 -0.79 16.79
N GLU A 101 10.53 0.01 15.76
CA GLU A 101 10.66 -0.43 14.35
C GLU A 101 12.12 -0.54 13.86
N GLY A 102 13.04 0.12 14.58
CA GLY A 102 14.46 0.18 14.26
C GLY A 102 14.79 1.11 13.09
N LYS A 103 16.06 1.11 12.67
CA LYS A 103 16.55 2.04 11.63
C LYS A 103 15.95 1.78 10.23
N TYR A 104 15.63 0.53 9.93
CA TYR A 104 15.19 0.09 8.60
C TYR A 104 13.86 -0.68 8.71
N PRO A 105 12.73 0.04 8.88
CA PRO A 105 11.42 -0.60 8.91
C PRO A 105 11.22 -1.42 7.63
N THR A 106 10.66 -2.62 7.79
CA THR A 106 10.41 -3.54 6.69
C THR A 106 8.91 -3.73 6.48
N ARG A 107 8.46 -3.63 5.24
CA ARG A 107 7.07 -3.86 4.84
C ARG A 107 7.03 -4.83 3.68
N GLU A 108 6.19 -5.86 3.82
CA GLU A 108 5.86 -6.79 2.76
C GLU A 108 4.70 -6.21 1.93
N PHE A 109 5.00 -5.12 1.23
CA PHE A 109 4.07 -4.43 0.33
C PHE A 109 4.75 -4.17 -1.01
N PHE A 110 4.02 -4.26 -2.11
CA PHE A 110 4.55 -4.14 -3.47
C PHE A 110 5.75 -5.08 -3.77
N VAL A 111 5.71 -6.30 -3.26
CA VAL A 111 6.73 -7.32 -3.50
C VAL A 111 6.81 -7.68 -4.97
N ALA A 112 5.67 -7.78 -5.65
CA ALA A 112 5.62 -7.99 -7.10
C ALA A 112 6.29 -6.84 -7.86
N MET A 113 6.03 -5.58 -7.49
CA MET A 113 6.70 -4.41 -8.09
C MET A 113 8.21 -4.44 -7.86
N ARG A 114 8.64 -4.79 -6.65
CA ARG A 114 10.07 -4.95 -6.32
C ARG A 114 10.71 -5.98 -7.25
N MET A 115 10.11 -7.18 -7.36
CA MET A 115 10.62 -8.23 -8.25
C MET A 115 10.70 -7.79 -9.71
N MET A 116 9.67 -7.11 -10.22
CA MET A 116 9.67 -6.60 -11.59
C MET A 116 10.79 -5.58 -11.83
N ARG A 117 11.02 -4.66 -10.89
CA ARG A 117 12.07 -3.64 -11.03
C ARG A 117 13.47 -4.20 -10.88
N GLU A 118 13.68 -5.11 -9.93
CA GLU A 118 14.97 -5.78 -9.71
C GLU A 118 15.37 -6.68 -10.89
N GLN A 119 14.40 -7.20 -11.65
CA GLN A 119 14.63 -8.02 -12.84
C GLN A 119 14.90 -7.20 -14.11
N ASN A 120 14.72 -5.88 -14.11
CA ASN A 120 14.95 -5.00 -15.26
C ASN A 120 15.85 -3.81 -14.85
N PRO A 121 17.11 -4.07 -14.45
CA PRO A 121 18.03 -3.03 -13.96
C PRO A 121 18.44 -2.01 -15.03
N GLU A 122 18.26 -2.31 -16.31
CA GLU A 122 18.48 -1.40 -17.43
C GLU A 122 17.45 -0.26 -17.50
N VAL A 123 16.26 -0.48 -16.93
CA VAL A 123 15.20 0.54 -16.82
C VAL A 123 15.17 1.14 -15.42
N TYR A 124 15.37 0.33 -14.38
CA TYR A 124 15.19 0.74 -13.00
C TYR A 124 16.50 0.70 -12.21
N SER A 125 16.93 1.86 -11.71
CA SER A 125 18.07 1.96 -10.80
C SER A 125 17.78 1.43 -9.38
N SER A 126 16.50 1.22 -9.04
CA SER A 126 16.08 0.65 -7.75
C SER A 126 14.63 0.17 -7.79
N ALA A 127 14.22 -0.59 -6.75
CA ALA A 127 12.81 -0.91 -6.51
C ALA A 127 11.95 0.34 -6.18
N GLY A 128 12.58 1.46 -5.80
CA GLY A 128 11.91 2.70 -5.40
C GLY A 128 11.47 2.72 -3.94
N VAL A 129 11.14 3.91 -3.42
CA VAL A 129 10.84 4.14 -1.99
C VAL A 129 9.66 3.34 -1.46
N ALA A 130 8.70 2.97 -2.31
CA ALA A 130 7.50 2.25 -1.92
C ALA A 130 7.72 0.74 -1.77
N ALA A 131 8.63 0.15 -2.56
CA ALA A 131 8.81 -1.31 -2.67
C ALA A 131 10.16 -1.80 -2.12
N ALA A 132 11.16 -0.91 -2.02
CA ALA A 132 12.44 -1.22 -1.39
C ALA A 132 12.28 -1.43 0.12
N ASN A 133 13.19 -2.22 0.70
CA ASN A 133 13.33 -2.43 2.14
C ASN A 133 14.81 -2.31 2.55
N GLY A 134 15.10 -2.21 3.84
CA GLY A 134 16.48 -2.21 4.35
C GLY A 134 17.27 -0.95 3.99
N GLU A 135 18.58 -1.11 3.84
CA GLU A 135 19.49 -0.03 3.49
C GLU A 135 19.21 0.62 2.11
N PRO A 136 18.87 -0.13 1.03
CA PRO A 136 18.48 0.49 -0.24
C PRO A 136 17.28 1.44 -0.11
N TRP A 137 16.27 1.06 0.69
CA TRP A 137 15.15 1.94 1.00
C TRP A 137 15.61 3.21 1.72
N HIS A 138 16.42 3.05 2.77
CA HIS A 138 16.89 4.17 3.57
C HIS A 138 17.73 5.15 2.73
N HIS A 139 18.57 4.63 1.84
CA HIS A 139 19.37 5.44 0.91
C HIS A 139 18.49 6.33 0.02
N ILE A 140 17.41 5.79 -0.55
CA ILE A 140 16.48 6.55 -1.40
C ILE A 140 15.66 7.53 -0.53
N ARG A 141 15.10 7.04 0.59
CA ARG A 141 14.21 7.79 1.47
C ARG A 141 14.88 9.03 2.04
N THR A 142 16.12 8.92 2.50
CA THR A 142 16.85 10.05 3.12
C THR A 142 17.09 11.20 2.15
N ARG A 143 17.24 10.91 0.86
CA ARG A 143 17.43 11.90 -0.19
C ARG A 143 16.13 12.49 -0.68
N SER A 144 15.10 11.67 -0.88
CA SER A 144 13.81 12.13 -1.43
C SER A 144 12.94 12.86 -0.40
N GLN A 145 13.07 12.57 0.89
CA GLN A 145 12.25 13.23 1.92
C GLN A 145 12.51 14.73 2.04
N VAL A 146 13.74 15.18 1.78
CA VAL A 146 14.12 16.59 1.93
C VAL A 146 13.30 17.49 0.99
N PRO A 147 13.32 17.29 -0.34
CA PRO A 147 12.53 18.11 -1.25
C PRO A 147 11.01 17.87 -1.13
N MET A 148 10.58 16.69 -0.66
CA MET A 148 9.14 16.34 -0.67
C MET A 148 8.39 16.58 0.64
N LEU A 149 9.06 16.63 1.79
CA LEU A 149 8.40 16.67 3.10
C LEU A 149 8.74 17.90 3.93
N ARG A 150 9.72 18.72 3.53
CA ARG A 150 10.04 19.96 4.26
C ARG A 150 8.96 21.02 4.02
N PRO A 151 8.30 21.55 5.06
CA PRO A 151 7.24 22.55 4.90
C PRO A 151 7.68 23.78 4.12
N GLU A 152 8.93 24.22 4.27
CA GLU A 152 9.48 25.40 3.61
C GLU A 152 9.54 25.22 2.09
N ILE A 153 9.91 24.01 1.64
CA ILE A 153 9.94 23.66 0.22
C ILE A 153 8.51 23.48 -0.29
N MET A 154 7.65 22.78 0.46
CA MET A 154 6.26 22.58 0.04
C MET A 154 5.48 23.89 -0.13
N LYS A 155 5.79 24.91 0.68
CA LYS A 155 5.19 26.25 0.57
C LYS A 155 5.43 26.91 -0.79
N THR A 156 6.54 26.62 -1.48
CA THR A 156 6.84 27.25 -2.76
C THR A 156 5.91 26.78 -3.88
N TYR A 157 5.30 25.60 -3.74
CA TYR A 157 4.33 25.07 -4.71
C TYR A 157 2.90 25.55 -4.48
N LEU A 158 2.59 26.12 -3.30
CA LEU A 158 1.22 26.48 -2.92
C LEU A 158 0.51 27.42 -3.89
N PRO A 159 1.15 28.49 -4.43
CA PRO A 159 0.42 29.40 -5.32
C PRO A 159 -0.07 28.67 -6.58
N GLN A 160 0.71 27.74 -7.13
CA GLN A 160 0.34 26.97 -8.31
C GLN A 160 -0.60 25.82 -7.98
N MET A 161 -0.48 25.20 -6.80
CA MET A 161 -1.49 24.27 -6.31
C MET A 161 -2.88 24.94 -6.19
N ASN A 162 -2.94 26.20 -5.76
CA ASN A 162 -4.20 26.96 -5.72
C ASN A 162 -4.77 27.17 -7.12
N ILE A 163 -3.94 27.52 -8.11
CA ILE A 163 -4.39 27.65 -9.52
C ILE A 163 -4.95 26.32 -10.04
N ILE A 164 -4.26 25.21 -9.78
CA ILE A 164 -4.73 23.87 -10.19
C ILE A 164 -6.03 23.49 -9.48
N ALA A 165 -6.21 23.90 -8.22
CA ALA A 165 -7.46 23.72 -7.49
C ALA A 165 -8.60 24.56 -8.07
N ASP A 166 -8.34 25.82 -8.43
CA ASP A 166 -9.31 26.69 -9.11
C ASP A 166 -9.74 26.12 -10.46
N ASP A 167 -8.79 25.53 -11.22
CA ASP A 167 -9.09 24.83 -12.47
C ASP A 167 -10.04 23.64 -12.25
N LEU A 168 -9.84 22.85 -11.19
CA LEU A 168 -10.77 21.78 -10.83
C LEU A 168 -12.15 22.34 -10.47
N ILE A 169 -12.23 23.41 -9.67
CA ILE A 169 -13.50 24.06 -9.29
C ILE A 169 -14.23 24.56 -10.54
N ARG A 170 -13.52 25.19 -11.47
CA ARG A 170 -14.05 25.62 -12.77
C ARG A 170 -14.64 24.45 -13.55
N ARG A 171 -13.92 23.33 -13.65
CA ARG A 171 -14.42 22.11 -14.32
C ARG A 171 -15.63 21.50 -13.66
N ILE A 172 -15.65 21.41 -12.34
CA ILE A 172 -16.80 20.92 -11.57
C ILE A 172 -18.03 21.78 -11.88
N ARG A 173 -17.89 23.10 -11.92
CA ARG A 173 -19.00 24.01 -12.27
C ARG A 173 -19.48 23.82 -13.71
N LEU A 174 -18.56 23.59 -14.64
CA LEU A 174 -18.85 23.37 -16.07
C LEU A 174 -19.59 22.04 -16.32
N LEU A 175 -19.17 20.97 -15.64
CA LEU A 175 -19.70 19.62 -15.84
C LEU A 175 -20.96 19.33 -15.02
N ARG A 176 -21.29 20.20 -14.06
CA ARG A 176 -22.45 20.05 -13.18
C ARG A 176 -23.75 20.10 -13.97
N GLN A 177 -24.53 19.04 -13.84
CA GLN A 177 -25.85 18.89 -14.46
C GLN A 177 -26.93 19.62 -13.66
N PRO A 178 -28.16 19.79 -14.21
CA PRO A 178 -29.25 20.49 -13.52
C PRO A 178 -29.64 19.90 -12.16
N ASP A 179 -29.38 18.61 -11.93
CA ASP A 179 -29.58 17.90 -10.66
C ASP A 179 -28.45 18.14 -9.63
N HIS A 180 -27.53 19.06 -9.95
CA HIS A 180 -26.34 19.40 -9.18
C HIS A 180 -25.29 18.29 -9.07
N GLN A 181 -25.37 17.23 -9.88
CA GLN A 181 -24.37 16.17 -9.93
C GLN A 181 -23.32 16.40 -11.01
N VAL A 182 -22.12 15.87 -10.80
CA VAL A 182 -21.04 15.84 -11.79
C VAL A 182 -20.80 14.39 -12.20
N PRO A 183 -21.17 14.00 -13.43
CA PRO A 183 -20.89 12.66 -13.95
C PRO A 183 -19.39 12.38 -13.91
N LEU A 184 -19.01 11.17 -13.48
CA LEU A 184 -17.61 10.72 -13.42
C LEU A 184 -16.68 11.66 -12.63
N LEU A 185 -17.17 12.32 -11.57
CA LEU A 185 -16.37 13.22 -10.71
C LEU A 185 -15.03 12.61 -10.29
N ILE A 186 -14.99 11.32 -9.99
CA ILE A 186 -13.75 10.60 -9.64
C ILE A 186 -12.67 10.74 -10.73
N ASN A 187 -13.04 10.72 -12.01
CA ASN A 187 -12.07 10.93 -13.09
C ASN A 187 -11.52 12.36 -13.09
N GLU A 188 -12.35 13.35 -12.77
CA GLU A 188 -11.91 14.75 -12.63
C GLU A 188 -10.97 14.93 -11.42
N LEU A 189 -11.22 14.21 -10.33
CA LEU A 189 -10.30 14.14 -9.18
C LEU A 189 -8.98 13.44 -9.54
N PHE A 190 -9.01 12.40 -10.37
CA PHE A 190 -7.77 11.76 -10.87
C PHE A 190 -6.97 12.68 -11.80
N LYS A 191 -7.64 13.43 -12.68
CA LYS A 191 -6.99 14.46 -13.52
C LYS A 191 -6.33 15.53 -12.66
N TRP A 192 -7.03 16.02 -11.64
CA TRP A 192 -6.50 17.01 -10.70
C TRP A 192 -5.30 16.47 -9.91
N ALA A 193 -5.41 15.25 -9.39
CA ALA A 193 -4.30 14.61 -8.67
C ALA A 193 -3.09 14.40 -9.57
N LEU A 194 -3.31 13.99 -10.83
CA LEU A 194 -2.24 13.84 -11.81
C LEU A 194 -1.58 15.18 -12.13
N GLU A 195 -2.36 16.21 -12.46
CA GLU A 195 -1.85 17.58 -12.72
C GLU A 195 -1.04 18.12 -11.54
N SER A 196 -1.52 17.89 -10.32
CA SER A 196 -0.87 18.36 -9.10
C SER A 196 0.47 17.67 -8.87
N VAL A 197 0.53 16.34 -8.99
CA VAL A 197 1.77 15.60 -8.76
C VAL A 197 2.78 15.83 -9.88
N THR A 198 2.35 15.91 -11.14
CA THR A 198 3.27 16.20 -12.26
C THR A 198 3.82 17.62 -12.18
N TYR A 199 3.03 18.59 -11.72
CA TYR A 199 3.54 19.93 -11.49
C TYR A 199 4.62 19.95 -10.40
N ILE A 200 4.43 19.23 -9.29
CA ILE A 200 5.48 19.14 -8.24
C ILE A 200 6.75 18.48 -8.78
N LEU A 201 6.60 17.44 -9.62
CA LEU A 201 7.73 16.65 -10.14
C LEU A 201 8.49 17.35 -11.27
N PHE A 202 7.78 17.98 -12.20
CA PHE A 202 8.33 18.52 -13.45
C PHE A 202 8.27 20.04 -13.55
N ASN A 203 7.60 20.70 -12.60
CA ASN A 203 7.32 22.15 -12.63
C ASN A 203 6.61 22.60 -13.91
N GLU A 204 5.75 21.73 -14.47
CA GLU A 204 5.06 21.94 -15.73
C GLU A 204 3.58 21.55 -15.65
N ARG A 205 2.73 22.29 -16.37
CA ARG A 205 1.29 22.04 -16.50
C ARG A 205 1.07 21.03 -17.62
N MET A 206 0.49 19.88 -17.29
CA MET A 206 0.25 18.80 -18.26
C MET A 206 -1.07 18.95 -19.00
N GLY A 207 -1.91 19.92 -18.61
CA GLY A 207 -3.21 20.16 -19.24
C GLY A 207 -4.23 19.07 -18.96
N CYS A 208 -4.09 18.31 -17.87
CA CYS A 208 -5.03 17.22 -17.52
C CYS A 208 -6.44 17.76 -17.24
N LEU A 209 -6.56 19.05 -16.93
CA LEU A 209 -7.78 19.77 -16.58
C LEU A 209 -8.29 20.65 -17.75
N ASP A 210 -7.78 20.47 -18.96
CA ASP A 210 -8.27 21.20 -20.13
C ASP A 210 -9.65 20.70 -20.59
N ASP A 211 -10.46 21.59 -21.15
CA ASP A 211 -11.87 21.28 -21.46
C ASP A 211 -11.99 20.17 -22.52
N ASN A 212 -11.00 20.05 -23.41
CA ASN A 212 -11.00 19.12 -24.55
C ASN A 212 -9.99 17.96 -24.42
N VAL A 213 -9.76 17.46 -23.20
CA VAL A 213 -8.89 16.28 -23.01
C VAL A 213 -9.54 15.04 -23.63
N SER A 214 -8.93 14.52 -24.70
CA SER A 214 -9.36 13.29 -25.36
C SER A 214 -9.34 12.09 -24.39
N PRO A 215 -10.32 11.17 -24.45
CA PRO A 215 -10.29 9.89 -23.75
C PRO A 215 -9.04 9.04 -24.06
N ASP A 216 -8.38 9.28 -25.20
CA ASP A 216 -7.16 8.58 -25.63
C ASP A 216 -5.87 9.38 -25.39
N SER A 217 -5.97 10.50 -24.69
CA SER A 217 -4.82 11.28 -24.23
C SER A 217 -3.90 10.47 -23.33
N ILE A 218 -2.63 10.87 -23.27
CA ILE A 218 -1.62 10.23 -22.41
C ILE A 218 -2.02 10.30 -20.92
N SER A 219 -2.61 11.41 -20.47
CA SER A 219 -3.07 11.58 -19.09
C SER A 219 -4.18 10.59 -18.73
N GLN A 220 -5.17 10.38 -19.62
CA GLN A 220 -6.22 9.38 -19.43
C GLN A 220 -5.68 7.95 -19.46
N LYS A 221 -4.76 7.64 -20.37
CA LYS A 221 -4.08 6.34 -20.39
C LYS A 221 -3.31 6.09 -19.10
N TYR A 222 -2.59 7.09 -18.60
CA TYR A 222 -1.86 7.02 -17.34
C TYR A 222 -2.79 6.78 -16.14
N ILE A 223 -3.89 7.53 -16.03
CA ILE A 223 -4.90 7.35 -14.98
C ILE A 223 -5.48 5.93 -15.03
N ARG A 224 -5.79 5.41 -16.22
CA ARG A 224 -6.26 4.03 -16.39
C ARG A 224 -5.21 3.01 -15.95
N SER A 225 -3.97 3.16 -16.40
CA SER A 225 -2.86 2.26 -16.04
C SER A 225 -2.58 2.24 -14.54
N VAL A 226 -2.61 3.39 -13.86
CA VAL A 226 -2.45 3.46 -12.39
C VAL A 226 -3.58 2.70 -11.68
N ASN A 227 -4.84 2.95 -12.07
CA ASN A 227 -5.98 2.25 -11.47
C ASN A 227 -5.91 0.73 -11.69
N GLU A 228 -5.57 0.31 -12.91
CA GLU A 228 -5.41 -1.11 -13.24
C GLU A 228 -4.22 -1.73 -12.48
N PHE A 229 -3.11 -1.00 -12.35
CA PHE A 229 -1.94 -1.42 -11.58
C PHE A 229 -2.30 -1.73 -10.13
N PHE A 230 -3.06 -0.84 -9.46
CA PHE A 230 -3.47 -1.06 -8.06
C PHE A 230 -4.41 -2.25 -7.90
N GLN A 231 -5.38 -2.41 -8.82
CA GLN A 231 -6.30 -3.54 -8.81
C GLN A 231 -5.56 -4.89 -9.02
N LEU A 232 -4.66 -4.93 -10.00
CA LEU A 232 -3.86 -6.11 -10.28
C LEU A 232 -2.84 -6.41 -9.17
N SER A 233 -2.23 -5.38 -8.58
CA SER A 233 -1.33 -5.51 -7.43
C SER A 233 -2.05 -6.15 -6.25
N ALA A 234 -3.25 -5.66 -5.90
CA ALA A 234 -4.05 -6.27 -4.85
C ALA A 234 -4.40 -7.73 -5.18
N LYS A 235 -4.77 -8.03 -6.43
CA LYS A 235 -5.08 -9.40 -6.87
C LYS A 235 -3.89 -10.36 -6.77
N VAL A 236 -2.69 -9.89 -7.13
CA VAL A 236 -1.45 -10.68 -7.09
C VAL A 236 -0.98 -10.86 -5.66
N GLU A 237 -0.85 -9.78 -4.89
CA GLU A 237 -0.28 -9.81 -3.54
C GLU A 237 -1.20 -10.55 -2.55
N LEU A 238 -2.52 -10.46 -2.73
CA LEU A 238 -3.50 -11.15 -1.88
C LEU A 238 -3.88 -12.54 -2.43
N SER A 239 -3.15 -13.09 -3.40
CA SER A 239 -3.45 -14.42 -3.93
C SER A 239 -3.28 -15.50 -2.84
N SER A 240 -4.24 -16.44 -2.73
CA SER A 240 -4.18 -17.47 -1.68
C SER A 240 -3.00 -18.43 -1.86
N LEU A 241 -2.58 -18.61 -3.12
CA LEU A 241 -1.39 -19.34 -3.50
C LEU A 241 -0.45 -18.36 -4.22
N PRO A 242 0.71 -18.00 -3.63
CA PRO A 242 1.62 -17.03 -4.22
C PRO A 242 2.55 -17.69 -5.26
N ILE A 243 1.98 -18.43 -6.23
CA ILE A 243 2.73 -19.10 -7.31
C ILE A 243 3.65 -18.09 -8.02
N TRP A 244 3.20 -16.86 -8.16
CA TRP A 244 3.95 -15.77 -8.78
C TRP A 244 5.28 -15.45 -8.10
N ARG A 245 5.48 -15.79 -6.81
CA ARG A 245 6.76 -15.59 -6.12
C ARG A 245 7.84 -16.58 -6.57
N VAL A 246 7.45 -17.78 -7.04
CA VAL A 246 8.38 -18.86 -7.40
C VAL A 246 8.38 -19.12 -8.91
N PHE A 247 7.20 -19.14 -9.53
CA PHE A 247 7.00 -19.33 -10.97
C PHE A 247 6.17 -18.16 -11.55
N PRO A 248 6.76 -16.96 -11.69
CA PRO A 248 6.04 -15.78 -12.18
C PRO A 248 5.42 -15.96 -13.58
N SER A 249 6.04 -16.76 -14.44
CA SER A 249 5.56 -17.08 -15.79
C SER A 249 4.23 -17.83 -15.78
N LEU A 250 3.94 -18.61 -14.74
CA LEU A 250 2.71 -19.40 -14.62
C LEU A 250 1.55 -18.61 -14.00
N SER A 251 1.74 -17.34 -13.64
CA SER A 251 0.69 -16.48 -13.07
C SER A 251 0.20 -15.45 -14.10
N PRO A 252 -0.96 -15.65 -14.74
CA PRO A 252 -1.50 -14.69 -15.71
C PRO A 252 -1.74 -13.30 -15.12
N SER A 253 -2.13 -13.21 -13.84
CA SER A 253 -2.31 -11.94 -13.14
C SER A 253 -0.99 -11.21 -12.93
N TYR A 254 0.10 -11.92 -12.62
CA TYR A 254 1.43 -11.32 -12.52
C TYR A 254 1.91 -10.83 -13.88
N GLN A 255 1.75 -11.63 -14.94
CA GLN A 255 2.13 -11.23 -16.31
C GLN A 255 1.32 -10.03 -16.82
N LYS A 256 0.03 -9.94 -16.46
CA LYS A 256 -0.77 -8.77 -16.75
C LYS A 256 -0.30 -7.55 -15.94
N LEU A 257 -0.02 -7.73 -14.64
CA LEU A 257 0.51 -6.67 -13.80
C LEU A 257 1.84 -6.14 -14.36
N LYS A 258 2.73 -7.02 -14.81
CA LYS A 258 4.00 -6.65 -15.46
C LYS A 258 3.77 -5.77 -16.68
N ARG A 259 2.90 -6.19 -17.61
CA ARG A 259 2.60 -5.38 -18.81
C ARG A 259 2.03 -3.99 -18.48
N VAL A 260 1.21 -3.88 -17.44
CA VAL A 260 0.69 -2.58 -16.97
C VAL A 260 1.80 -1.77 -16.29
N HIS A 261 2.69 -2.42 -15.57
CA HIS A 261 3.84 -1.78 -14.93
C HIS A 261 4.86 -1.26 -15.95
N ASP A 262 5.07 -1.98 -17.06
CA ASP A 262 5.97 -1.59 -18.16
C ASP A 262 5.45 -0.37 -18.96
N PHE A 263 4.21 0.09 -18.72
CA PHE A 263 3.70 1.34 -19.30
C PHE A 263 4.29 2.60 -18.62
N PHE A 264 4.75 2.46 -17.37
CA PHE A 264 5.37 3.55 -16.59
C PHE A 264 6.83 3.75 -16.99
#